data_AF-A0A7C7JDN6-F1
#
_entry.id   AF-A0A7C7JDN6-F1
#
_cell.length_a   1.000
_cell.length_b   1.000
_cell.length_c   1.000
_cell.angle_alpha   90.00
_cell.angle_beta   90.00
_cell.angle_gamma   90.00
#
_symmetry.space_group_name_H-M   'P 1'
#
loop_
_entity.id
_entity.type
_entity.pdbx_description
1 polymer ?
#
loop_
_entity_poly.entity_id
_entity_poly.type
_entity_poly.pdbx_seq_one_letter_code
_entity_poly.pdbx_strand_id
1 'polypeptide(L)'
;MDLELKDLINSGIKGLTPYEPGKPIEDLEREYGIKKAIKLASNESPLGPSPKVLEALKEIISGINRYPDGNGSRLKEALSSRHSLSADTLTLGNGSND
;
A
#
# COMPACT_ATOMS: atom_id res chain seq x y z
N MET A 1 18.64 39.20 -2.12
CA MET A 1 18.78 38.21 -1.03
C MET A 1 18.58 36.86 -1.69
N ASP A 2 19.65 36.09 -1.83
CA ASP A 2 19.55 34.76 -2.45
C ASP A 2 18.92 33.81 -1.44
N LEU A 3 17.70 33.38 -1.73
CA LEU A 3 17.01 32.34 -0.96
C LEU A 3 17.54 30.98 -1.42
N GLU A 4 17.98 30.15 -0.47
CA GLU A 4 18.31 28.77 -0.78
C GLU A 4 17.06 27.90 -0.78
N LEU A 5 17.05 26.79 -1.53
CA LEU A 5 15.90 25.88 -1.60
C LEU A 5 15.44 25.39 -0.22
N LYS A 6 16.38 25.21 0.71
CA LYS A 6 16.12 24.82 2.11
C LYS A 6 15.29 25.85 2.89
N ASP A 7 15.34 27.12 2.48
CA ASP A 7 14.62 28.21 3.12
C ASP A 7 13.14 28.23 2.70
N LEU A 8 12.83 27.63 1.55
CA LEU A 8 11.47 27.51 0.98
C LEU A 8 10.70 26.28 1.48
N ILE A 9 11.35 25.35 2.18
CA ILE A 9 10.71 24.13 2.70
C ILE A 9 9.78 24.49 3.86
N ASN A 10 8.59 23.87 3.90
CA ASN A 10 7.65 23.98 5.02
C ASN A 10 8.35 23.65 6.35
N SER A 11 8.20 24.52 7.36
CA SER A 11 8.86 24.38 8.67
C SER A 11 8.57 23.04 9.35
N GLY A 12 7.39 22.46 9.14
CA GLY A 12 7.01 21.14 9.69
C GLY A 12 7.79 19.96 9.10
N ILE A 13 8.47 20.14 7.96
CA ILE A 13 9.26 19.09 7.29
C ILE A 13 10.74 19.18 7.69
N LYS A 14 11.24 20.37 8.05
CA LYS A 14 12.68 20.64 8.26
C LYS A 14 13.35 19.75 9.31
N GLY A 15 12.60 19.18 10.24
CA GLY A 15 13.10 18.30 11.31
C GLY A 15 12.69 16.83 11.20
N LEU A 16 12.04 16.42 10.10
CA LEU A 16 11.62 15.03 9.93
C LEU A 16 12.80 14.15 9.55
N THR A 17 12.98 13.04 10.27
CA THR A 17 13.87 11.96 9.85
C THR A 17 13.16 11.13 8.77
N PRO A 18 13.81 10.87 7.63
CA PRO A 18 13.26 9.98 6.61
C PRO A 18 12.92 8.61 7.19
N TYR A 19 11.80 8.03 6.75
CA TYR A 19 11.48 6.64 7.06
C TYR A 19 12.53 5.71 6.44
N GLU A 20 13.02 4.75 7.22
CA GLU A 20 13.93 3.70 6.77
C GLU A 20 13.15 2.41 6.50
N PRO A 21 12.84 2.10 5.23
CA PRO A 21 12.15 0.86 4.88
C PRO A 21 13.05 -0.36 5.09
N GLY A 22 12.43 -1.52 5.30
CA GLY A 22 13.14 -2.80 5.28
C GLY A 22 13.84 -3.03 3.93
N LYS A 23 15.04 -3.61 3.96
CA LYS A 23 15.83 -3.91 2.76
C LYS A 23 15.07 -4.89 1.84
N PRO A 24 14.92 -4.60 0.54
CA PRO A 24 14.38 -5.55 -0.43
C PRO A 24 15.17 -6.87 -0.44
N ILE A 25 14.48 -7.99 -0.68
CA ILE A 25 15.12 -9.30 -0.64
C ILE A 25 16.18 -9.43 -1.74
N GLU A 26 15.91 -8.85 -2.92
CA GLU A 26 16.80 -8.87 -4.07
C GLU A 26 18.10 -8.10 -3.81
N ASP A 27 18.02 -7.00 -3.06
CA ASP A 27 19.17 -6.19 -2.67
C ASP A 27 20.00 -6.91 -1.61
N LEU A 28 19.35 -7.54 -0.64
CA LEU A 28 20.00 -8.36 0.37
C LEU A 28 20.73 -9.55 -0.26
N GLU A 29 20.06 -10.31 -1.14
CA GLU A 29 20.67 -11.45 -1.82
C GLU A 29 21.91 -11.05 -2.63
N ARG A 30 21.84 -9.93 -3.35
CA ARG A 30 22.97 -9.40 -4.12
C ARG A 30 24.14 -8.97 -3.23
N GLU A 31 23.87 -8.33 -2.10
CA GLU A 31 24.89 -7.87 -1.14
C GLU A 31 25.63 -9.03 -0.48
N TYR A 32 24.91 -10.08 -0.04
CA TYR A 32 25.49 -11.21 0.68
C TYR A 32 25.91 -12.37 -0.24
N GLY A 33 25.64 -12.30 -1.54
CA GLY A 33 25.95 -13.37 -2.49
C GLY A 33 25.17 -14.67 -2.24
N ILE A 34 24.02 -14.57 -1.57
CA ILE A 34 23.15 -15.71 -1.26
C ILE A 34 21.99 -15.78 -2.25
N LYS A 35 21.25 -16.88 -2.22
CA LYS A 35 20.02 -17.07 -3.01
C LYS A 35 18.94 -17.69 -2.15
N LYS A 36 17.69 -17.42 -2.47
CA LYS A 36 16.50 -17.96 -1.78
C LYS A 36 16.49 -17.59 -0.29
N ALA A 37 16.78 -16.33 0.02
CA ALA A 37 16.59 -15.80 1.36
C ALA A 37 15.13 -16.01 1.81
N ILE A 38 14.94 -16.27 3.11
CA ILE A 38 13.60 -16.46 3.67
C ILE A 38 13.15 -15.11 4.27
N LYS A 39 12.11 -14.50 3.69
CA LYS A 39 11.59 -13.20 4.13
C LYS A 39 10.53 -13.36 5.21
N LEU A 40 10.83 -12.87 6.42
CA LEU A 40 9.93 -12.87 7.59
C LEU A 40 9.94 -11.51 8.33
N ALA A 41 10.24 -10.41 7.62
CA ALA A 41 10.55 -9.11 8.23
C ALA A 41 9.48 -8.02 8.05
N SER A 42 8.38 -8.29 7.33
CA SER A 42 7.38 -7.26 6.96
C SER A 42 5.92 -7.65 7.26
N ASN A 43 5.70 -8.69 8.08
CA ASN A 43 4.36 -9.22 8.39
C ASN A 43 3.52 -9.61 7.16
N GLU A 44 4.17 -9.89 6.02
CA GLU A 44 3.52 -10.40 4.82
C GLU A 44 2.95 -11.81 5.08
N SER A 45 1.77 -12.09 4.53
CA SER A 45 1.17 -13.43 4.64
C SER A 45 1.97 -14.44 3.80
N PRO A 46 2.43 -15.57 4.37
CA PRO A 46 3.15 -16.60 3.62
C PRO A 46 2.25 -17.40 2.67
N LEU A 47 0.92 -17.29 2.83
CA LEU A 47 -0.06 -18.03 2.02
C LEU A 47 -0.32 -17.37 0.66
N GLY A 48 0.11 -16.13 0.47
CA GLY A 48 -0.27 -15.32 -0.68
C GLY A 48 -1.75 -14.91 -0.67
N PRO A 49 -2.25 -14.32 -1.77
CA PRO A 49 -3.63 -13.89 -1.90
C PRO A 49 -4.59 -15.08 -2.03
N SER A 50 -5.87 -14.86 -1.66
CA SER A 50 -6.93 -15.86 -1.87
C SER A 50 -7.07 -16.23 -3.36
N PRO A 51 -7.32 -17.51 -3.72
CA PRO A 51 -7.61 -17.90 -5.10
C PRO A 51 -8.77 -17.11 -5.73
N LYS A 52 -9.78 -16.74 -4.95
CA LYS A 52 -10.91 -15.91 -5.43
C LYS A 52 -10.47 -14.51 -5.87
N VAL A 53 -9.46 -13.94 -5.20
CA VAL A 53 -8.88 -12.65 -5.58
C VAL A 53 -8.11 -12.78 -6.89
N LEU A 54 -7.34 -13.87 -7.05
CA LEU A 54 -6.59 -14.12 -8.29
C LEU A 54 -7.51 -14.24 -9.51
N GLU A 55 -8.65 -14.93 -9.39
CA GLU A 55 -9.62 -15.01 -10.48
C GLU A 55 -10.26 -13.66 -10.79
N ALA A 56 -10.69 -12.91 -9.76
CA ALA A 56 -11.26 -11.57 -9.96
C ALA A 56 -10.27 -10.61 -10.64
N LEU A 57 -8.97 -10.69 -10.31
CA LEU A 57 -7.94 -9.88 -10.95
C LEU A 57 -7.80 -10.19 -12.46
N LYS A 58 -7.89 -11.47 -12.84
CA LYS A 58 -7.84 -11.87 -14.27
C LYS A 58 -9.00 -11.30 -15.06
N GLU A 59 -10.18 -11.20 -14.46
CA GLU A 59 -11.38 -10.67 -15.12
C GLU A 59 -11.29 -9.14 -15.33
N ILE A 60 -10.69 -8.41 -14.40
CA ILE A 60 -10.65 -6.93 -14.47
C ILE A 60 -9.44 -6.37 -15.20
N ILE A 61 -8.40 -7.17 -15.45
CA ILE A 61 -7.10 -6.69 -15.94
C ILE A 61 -7.19 -5.94 -17.28
N SER A 62 -8.15 -6.30 -18.14
CA SER A 62 -8.36 -5.65 -19.44
C SER A 62 -8.93 -4.23 -19.34
N GLY A 63 -9.50 -3.86 -18.19
CA GLY A 63 -10.18 -2.58 -17.95
C GLY A 63 -9.41 -1.58 -17.08
N ILE A 64 -8.15 -1.88 -16.70
CA ILE A 64 -7.37 -1.05 -15.75
C ILE A 64 -7.02 0.35 -16.26
N ASN A 65 -7.28 0.65 -17.53
CA ASN A 65 -7.11 1.97 -18.13
C ASN A 65 -8.28 2.92 -17.81
N ARG A 66 -9.27 2.49 -17.02
CA ARG A 66 -10.42 3.29 -16.59
C ARG A 66 -10.30 3.60 -15.10
N TYR A 67 -10.77 4.78 -14.70
CA TYR A 67 -10.92 5.10 -13.28
C TYR A 67 -11.87 4.10 -12.60
N PRO A 68 -11.59 3.69 -11.35
CA PRO A 68 -12.49 2.83 -10.58
C PRO A 68 -13.72 3.61 -10.11
N ASP A 69 -14.61 2.92 -9.39
CA ASP A 69 -15.62 3.57 -8.55
C ASP A 69 -14.92 4.46 -7.50
N GLY A 70 -14.92 5.78 -7.73
CA GLY A 70 -14.20 6.74 -6.90
C GLY A 70 -14.70 6.84 -5.45
N ASN A 71 -15.93 6.41 -5.17
CA ASN A 71 -16.46 6.37 -3.79
C ASN A 71 -16.26 4.99 -3.13
N GLY A 72 -15.83 3.98 -3.90
CA GLY A 72 -15.69 2.60 -3.45
C GLY A 72 -16.99 2.03 -2.88
N SER A 73 -18.12 2.43 -3.44
CA SER A 73 -19.48 2.13 -2.98
C SER A 73 -19.69 0.62 -2.81
N ARG A 74 -19.28 -0.17 -3.82
CA ARG A 74 -19.37 -1.64 -3.77
C ARG A 74 -18.56 -2.26 -2.62
N LEU A 75 -17.39 -1.71 -2.31
CA LEU A 75 -16.56 -2.19 -1.20
C LEU A 75 -17.16 -1.80 0.15
N LYS A 76 -17.65 -0.56 0.29
CA LYS A 76 -18.34 -0.09 1.50
C LYS A 76 -19.58 -0.93 1.81
N GLU A 77 -20.40 -1.25 0.82
CA GLU A 77 -21.59 -2.11 0.98
C GLU A 77 -21.21 -3.53 1.46
N ALA A 78 -20.18 -4.12 0.86
CA ALA A 78 -19.70 -5.44 1.26
C ALA A 78 -19.14 -5.46 2.69
N LEU A 79 -18.36 -4.44 3.07
CA LEU A 79 -17.81 -4.29 4.43
C LEU A 79 -18.91 -4.01 5.47
N SER A 80 -19.82 -3.10 5.15
CA SER A 80 -21.00 -2.78 5.97
C SER A 80 -21.80 -4.03 6.30
N SER A 81 -22.12 -4.85 5.29
CA SER A 81 -22.85 -6.11 5.47
C SER A 81 -22.05 -7.14 6.26
N ARG A 82 -20.75 -7.26 6.01
CA ARG A 82 -19.88 -8.24 6.68
C ARG A 82 -19.69 -7.95 8.17
N HIS A 83 -19.60 -6.66 8.53
CA HIS A 83 -19.29 -6.22 9.88
C HIS A 83 -20.51 -5.68 10.63
N SER A 84 -21.69 -5.67 10.01
CA SER A 84 -22.93 -5.11 10.57
C SER A 84 -22.77 -3.64 11.00
N LEU A 85 -22.12 -2.83 10.16
CA LEU A 85 -21.87 -1.40 10.39
C LEU A 85 -22.59 -0.56 9.33
N SER A 86 -22.92 0.70 9.65
CA SER A 86 -23.43 1.64 8.63
C SER A 86 -22.33 1.96 7.61
N ALA A 87 -22.69 2.10 6.33
CA ALA A 87 -21.75 2.56 5.30
C ALA A 87 -21.22 3.98 5.60
N ASP A 88 -21.99 4.80 6.32
CA ASP A 88 -21.60 6.16 6.71
C ASP A 88 -20.46 6.18 7.74
N THR A 89 -20.20 5.06 8.41
CA THR A 89 -19.07 4.93 9.34
C THR A 89 -17.81 4.38 8.69
N LEU A 90 -17.80 4.20 7.36
CA LEU A 90 -16.68 3.62 6.62
C LEU A 90 -16.00 4.66 5.72
N THR A 91 -14.70 4.84 5.94
CA THR A 91 -13.80 5.54 5.02
C THR A 91 -12.84 4.53 4.41
N LEU A 92 -12.46 4.76 3.15
CA LEU A 92 -11.51 3.92 2.42
C LEU A 92 -10.22 4.70 2.21
N GLY A 93 -9.08 4.03 2.41
CA GLY A 93 -7.74 4.54 2.15
C GLY A 93 -6.93 3.54 1.31
N ASN A 94 -5.79 3.97 0.78
CA ASN A 94 -4.89 3.13 -0.01
C ASN A 94 -3.94 2.35 0.91
N GLY A 95 -4.51 1.44 1.70
CA GLY A 95 -3.84 0.91 2.89
C GLY A 95 -4.17 1.77 4.11
N SER A 96 -4.04 1.19 5.31
CA SER A 96 -4.49 1.84 6.55
C SER A 96 -3.57 2.95 7.06
N ASN A 97 -2.40 3.12 6.44
CA ASN A 97 -1.44 4.15 6.82
C ASN A 97 -1.79 5.52 6.21
N ASP A 98 -2.50 5.52 5.10
CA ASP A 98 -2.93 6.72 4.35
C ASP A 98 -4.35 7.12 4.76
#